data_AF-A0A5N5SWB1-F1
#
_entry.id   AF-A0A5N5SWB1-F1
#
_cell.length_a   1.000
_cell.length_b   1.000
_cell.length_c   1.000
_cell.angle_alpha   90.00
_cell.angle_beta   90.00
_cell.angle_gamma   90.00
#
_symmetry.space_group_name_H-M   'P 1'
#
loop_
_entity.id
_entity.type
_entity.pdbx_description
1 polymer ?
#
loop_
_entity_poly.entity_id
_entity_poly.type
_entity_poly.pdbx_seq_one_letter_code
_entity_poly.pdbx_strand_id
1 'polypeptide(L)'
;MEMDVEIDKFCNCSLDFRDENNTGPILNLEYEECHYLNGTIVDDHCKKYYPDIFLLSVLLFFATFLISITLKNFKSASFFPAKVRAFISDFAVIITIMLMTLIDFLIGIGTPKLWVPEELKPTSPTRGWIIPPFNGNPWWTSLLAFLPALLACILIFMDQQITSVIINRKEHRLKKGGGYHLDLFVLSILIVINSIMGLPWFVAATVLSINHVNSLKIESECAAPGEKPQFLGVRENRVTHLLIFLFIGLSVFMTPLLSRIPMGVLYGVFMYMGITALQGIQFFERILLIFIPAKYQPDRAFLRKIPLKRIHFIHCDSTSVSWSALGGKKFPSNLDFIPFDGKDEILC
;
A
#
# COMPACT_ATOMS: atom_id res chain seq x y z
N MET A 1 -24.92 20.29 -7.99
CA MET A 1 -26.23 20.25 -7.30
C MET A 1 -25.96 19.49 -6.03
N GLU A 2 -25.38 20.17 -5.04
CA GLU A 2 -25.38 19.68 -3.67
C GLU A 2 -26.84 19.41 -3.29
N MET A 3 -27.14 18.17 -2.91
CA MET A 3 -28.23 17.93 -1.97
C MET A 3 -27.59 18.04 -0.59
N ASP A 4 -27.41 19.27 -0.12
CA ASP A 4 -27.21 19.48 1.30
C ASP A 4 -28.53 19.11 1.99
N VAL A 5 -28.58 17.93 2.58
CA VAL A 5 -29.58 17.65 3.61
C VAL A 5 -29.14 18.44 4.84
N GLU A 6 -29.52 19.72 4.89
CA GLU A 6 -29.48 20.56 6.09
C GLU A 6 -30.35 19.89 7.15
N ILE A 7 -29.71 19.13 8.03
CA ILE A 7 -30.31 18.76 9.29
C ILE A 7 -29.91 19.89 10.25
N ASP A 8 -30.75 20.92 10.34
CA ASP A 8 -30.69 21.97 11.37
C ASP A 8 -30.67 21.29 12.75
N LYS A 9 -29.47 21.07 13.28
CA LYS A 9 -29.28 20.48 14.60
C LYS A 9 -28.83 21.59 15.54
N PHE A 10 -29.74 21.98 16.42
CA PHE A 10 -29.40 22.70 17.64
C PHE A 10 -28.39 21.86 18.44
N CYS A 11 -27.26 22.47 18.78
CA CYS A 11 -26.12 21.85 19.46
C CYS A 11 -25.95 22.46 20.84
N ASN A 12 -25.68 21.63 21.85
CA ASN A 12 -25.19 22.12 23.13
C ASN A 12 -23.74 22.58 22.99
N CYS A 13 -23.55 23.89 23.10
CA CYS A 13 -22.26 24.54 23.01
C CYS A 13 -21.85 25.16 24.34
N SER A 14 -20.64 24.79 24.78
CA SER A 14 -19.97 25.38 25.93
C SER A 14 -19.12 26.55 25.46
N LEU A 15 -19.54 27.77 25.81
CA LEU A 15 -18.76 28.97 25.55
C LEU A 15 -17.70 29.12 26.65
N ASP A 16 -16.43 29.10 26.26
CA ASP A 16 -15.32 29.34 27.19
C ASP A 16 -15.17 30.85 27.43
N PHE A 17 -16.04 31.40 28.28
CA PHE A 17 -15.84 32.75 28.80
C PHE A 17 -14.68 32.68 29.78
N ARG A 18 -13.61 33.41 29.47
CA ARG A 18 -12.38 33.50 30.25
C ARG A 18 -12.59 34.31 31.53
N ASP A 19 -13.53 33.89 32.38
CA ASP A 19 -13.75 34.41 33.73
C ASP A 19 -13.52 33.28 34.74
N GLU A 20 -12.65 33.57 35.70
CA GLU A 20 -11.84 32.63 36.47
C GLU A 20 -12.59 31.71 37.45
N ASN A 21 -13.92 31.51 37.36
CA ASN A 21 -14.61 30.63 38.32
C ASN A 21 -16.02 30.11 37.96
N ASN A 22 -16.42 30.02 36.69
CA ASN A 22 -17.64 29.29 36.33
C ASN A 22 -17.48 28.60 34.98
N THR A 23 -17.83 27.31 34.92
CA THR A 23 -18.15 26.64 33.65
C THR A 23 -19.23 27.48 32.95
N GLY A 24 -18.95 27.96 31.73
CA GLY A 24 -19.88 28.79 30.98
C GLY A 24 -21.24 28.12 30.77
N PRO A 25 -22.31 28.90 30.52
CA PRO A 25 -23.64 28.34 30.26
C PRO A 25 -23.61 27.49 28.98
N ILE A 26 -24.16 26.28 29.05
CA ILE A 26 -24.41 25.44 27.87
C ILE A 26 -25.62 26.01 27.13
N LEU A 27 -25.40 26.49 25.91
CA LEU A 27 -26.45 27.06 25.06
C LEU A 27 -26.78 26.11 23.91
N ASN A 28 -28.07 26.01 23.58
CA ASN A 28 -28.56 25.33 22.39
C ASN A 28 -28.50 26.29 21.21
N LEU A 29 -27.40 26.25 20.45
CA LEU A 29 -27.14 27.13 19.31
C LEU A 29 -26.98 26.30 18.04
N GLU A 30 -27.17 26.92 16.89
CA GLU A 30 -26.83 26.31 15.62
C GLU A 30 -25.31 26.10 15.50
N TYR A 31 -24.89 25.11 14.72
CA TYR A 31 -23.47 24.77 14.55
C TYR A 31 -22.61 25.97 14.12
N GLU A 32 -23.11 26.80 13.20
CA GLU A 32 -22.38 27.99 12.73
C GLU A 32 -22.29 29.09 13.78
N GLU A 33 -23.36 29.34 14.54
CA GLU A 33 -23.37 30.32 15.63
C GLU A 33 -22.41 29.93 16.76
N CYS A 34 -22.36 28.64 17.10
CA CYS A 34 -21.44 28.13 18.10
C CYS A 34 -19.96 28.29 17.71
N HIS A 35 -19.66 28.02 16.44
CA HIS A 35 -18.31 28.23 15.89
C HIS A 35 -17.96 29.72 15.82
N TYR A 36 -18.93 30.60 15.50
CA TYR A 36 -18.73 32.05 15.51
C TYR A 36 -18.41 32.59 16.91
N LEU A 37 -19.04 32.02 17.94
CA LEU A 37 -18.80 32.35 19.35
C LEU A 37 -17.58 31.65 19.96
N ASN A 38 -16.79 30.94 19.15
CA ASN A 38 -15.58 30.21 19.56
C ASN A 38 -15.84 29.20 20.69
N GLY A 39 -17.04 28.61 20.70
CA GLY A 39 -17.48 27.62 21.67
C GLY A 39 -16.97 26.20 21.38
N THR A 40 -16.97 25.35 22.40
CA THR A 40 -16.70 23.92 22.27
C THR A 40 -18.00 23.13 22.28
N ILE A 41 -18.18 22.26 21.28
CA ILE A 41 -19.37 21.43 21.15
C ILE A 41 -19.24 20.25 22.11
N VAL A 42 -20.21 20.09 23.01
CA VAL A 42 -20.19 19.04 24.05
C VAL A 42 -20.82 17.74 23.55
N ASP A 43 -21.77 17.82 22.61
CA ASP A 43 -22.55 16.68 22.14
C ASP A 43 -22.01 16.05 20.84
N ASP A 44 -21.98 14.70 20.81
CA ASP A 44 -21.54 13.91 19.66
C ASP A 44 -22.51 13.99 18.46
N HIS A 45 -23.76 14.40 18.68
CA HIS A 45 -24.81 14.50 17.66
C HIS A 45 -24.62 15.64 16.66
N CYS A 46 -23.74 16.60 16.97
CA CYS A 46 -23.45 17.80 16.17
C CYS A 46 -22.22 17.70 15.28
N LYS A 47 -21.58 16.53 15.22
CA LYS A 47 -20.57 16.26 14.19
C LYS A 47 -21.26 16.22 12.83
N LYS A 48 -20.83 17.09 11.91
CA LYS A 48 -21.33 17.17 10.53
C LYS A 48 -21.12 15.81 9.84
N TYR A 49 -22.21 15.07 9.62
CA TYR A 49 -22.21 13.76 9.01
C TYR A 49 -22.38 13.90 7.51
N TYR A 50 -21.40 13.43 6.74
CA TYR A 50 -21.46 13.42 5.29
C TYR A 50 -21.73 11.98 4.80
N PRO A 51 -23.00 11.60 4.53
CA PRO A 51 -23.35 10.24 4.14
C PRO A 51 -22.70 9.81 2.81
N ASP A 52 -22.49 10.76 1.89
CA ASP A 52 -22.15 10.46 0.50
C ASP A 52 -20.65 10.16 0.28
N ILE A 53 -19.78 10.62 1.18
CA ILE A 53 -18.32 10.45 1.06
C ILE A 53 -17.96 8.97 1.11
N PHE A 54 -18.60 8.20 1.98
CA PHE A 54 -18.34 6.77 2.13
C PHE A 54 -18.72 6.00 0.86
N LEU A 55 -19.93 6.22 0.35
CA LEU A 55 -20.43 5.54 -0.85
C LEU A 55 -19.55 5.88 -2.06
N LEU A 56 -19.20 7.16 -2.24
CA LEU A 56 -18.32 7.59 -3.33
C LEU A 56 -16.92 6.94 -3.22
N SER A 57 -16.34 6.87 -2.02
CA SER A 57 -15.03 6.27 -1.81
C SER A 57 -15.03 4.78 -2.15
N VAL A 58 -16.09 4.05 -1.80
CA VAL A 58 -16.29 2.64 -2.15
C VAL A 58 -16.49 2.47 -3.66
N LEU A 59 -17.24 3.37 -4.30
CA LEU A 59 -17.45 3.35 -5.74
C LEU A 59 -16.13 3.57 -6.50
N LEU A 60 -15.34 4.57 -6.12
CA LEU A 60 -14.01 4.84 -6.71
C LEU A 60 -13.07 3.65 -6.52
N PHE A 61 -13.11 3.01 -5.35
CA PHE A 61 -12.32 1.80 -5.06
C PHE A 61 -12.66 0.64 -6.00
N PHE A 62 -13.94 0.26 -6.14
CA PHE A 62 -14.31 -0.85 -7.02
C PHE A 62 -14.15 -0.49 -8.49
N ALA A 63 -14.47 0.74 -8.89
CA ALA A 63 -14.33 1.20 -10.26
C ALA A 63 -12.86 1.16 -10.72
N THR A 64 -11.93 1.67 -9.91
CA THR A 64 -10.48 1.62 -10.23
C THR A 64 -9.96 0.20 -10.34
N PHE A 65 -10.38 -0.68 -9.43
CA PHE A 65 -10.00 -2.09 -9.48
C PHE A 65 -10.49 -2.78 -10.76
N LEU A 66 -11.79 -2.62 -11.09
CA LEU A 66 -12.39 -3.23 -12.27
C LEU A 66 -11.78 -2.68 -13.56
N ILE A 67 -11.60 -1.36 -13.66
CA ILE A 67 -11.04 -0.72 -14.85
C ILE A 67 -9.56 -1.08 -15.05
N SER A 68 -8.79 -1.19 -13.96
CA SER A 68 -7.40 -1.67 -14.04
C SER A 68 -7.34 -3.08 -14.60
N ILE A 69 -8.22 -3.99 -14.14
CA ILE A 69 -8.31 -5.36 -14.64
C ILE A 69 -8.74 -5.41 -16.10
N THR A 70 -9.78 -4.66 -16.49
CA THR A 70 -10.30 -4.70 -17.87
C THR A 70 -9.28 -4.13 -18.86
N LEU A 71 -8.64 -3.00 -18.54
CA LEU A 71 -7.57 -2.42 -19.35
C LEU A 71 -6.34 -3.32 -19.43
N LYS A 72 -6.02 -4.07 -18.37
CA LYS A 72 -4.93 -5.05 -18.42
C LYS A 72 -5.28 -6.26 -19.28
N ASN A 73 -6.49 -6.79 -19.12
CA ASN A 73 -7.00 -7.93 -19.89
C ASN A 73 -7.21 -7.59 -21.37
N PHE A 74 -7.36 -6.31 -21.69
CA PHE A 74 -7.38 -5.80 -23.06
C PHE A 74 -6.16 -6.25 -23.87
N LYS A 75 -5.02 -6.54 -23.22
CA LYS A 75 -3.84 -7.14 -23.86
C LYS A 75 -4.13 -8.42 -24.65
N SER A 76 -5.12 -9.19 -24.21
CA SER A 76 -5.54 -10.45 -24.82
C SER A 76 -6.74 -10.31 -25.76
N ALA A 77 -7.41 -9.16 -25.74
CA ALA A 77 -8.58 -8.91 -26.58
C ALA A 77 -8.21 -8.91 -28.06
N SER A 78 -9.13 -9.39 -28.91
CA SER A 78 -8.97 -9.46 -30.37
C SER A 78 -9.20 -8.12 -31.08
N PHE A 79 -9.65 -7.10 -30.34
CA PHE A 79 -9.87 -5.76 -30.88
C PHE A 79 -8.54 -4.98 -30.91
N PHE A 80 -8.31 -4.21 -31.98
CA PHE A 80 -7.15 -3.34 -32.24
C PHE A 80 -5.81 -4.01 -32.63
N PRO A 81 -4.89 -3.25 -33.28
CA PRO A 81 -3.54 -3.72 -33.59
C PRO A 81 -2.70 -4.02 -32.34
N ALA A 82 -1.82 -5.01 -32.43
CA ALA A 82 -1.00 -5.49 -31.30
C ALA A 82 -0.19 -4.39 -30.59
N LYS A 83 0.34 -3.41 -31.34
CA LYS A 83 1.12 -2.29 -30.77
C LYS A 83 0.29 -1.39 -29.85
N VAL A 84 -0.92 -1.03 -30.29
CA VAL A 84 -1.84 -0.17 -29.52
C VAL A 84 -2.30 -0.90 -28.26
N ARG A 85 -2.63 -2.17 -28.40
CA ARG A 85 -3.05 -3.05 -27.31
C ARG A 85 -1.96 -3.21 -26.23
N ALA A 86 -0.70 -3.36 -26.64
CA ALA A 86 0.43 -3.41 -25.71
C ALA A 86 0.59 -2.08 -24.95
N PHE A 87 0.56 -0.95 -25.66
CA PHE A 87 0.67 0.38 -25.05
C PHE A 87 -0.43 0.62 -24.00
N ILE A 88 -1.70 0.35 -24.34
CA ILE A 88 -2.83 0.53 -23.40
C ILE A 88 -2.68 -0.36 -22.15
N SER A 89 -2.30 -1.63 -22.33
CA SER A 89 -2.10 -2.57 -21.21
C SER A 89 -0.93 -2.19 -20.29
N ASP A 90 0.11 -1.58 -20.84
CA ASP A 90 1.31 -1.21 -20.07
C ASP A 90 1.06 0.08 -19.25
N PHE A 91 0.28 1.02 -19.79
CA PHE A 91 -0.14 2.25 -19.09
C PHE A 91 -1.47 2.13 -18.33
N ALA A 92 -2.10 0.94 -18.32
CA ALA A 92 -3.45 0.71 -17.79
C ALA A 92 -3.68 1.30 -16.38
N VAL A 93 -2.77 1.05 -15.44
CA VAL A 93 -2.90 1.52 -14.05
C VAL A 93 -2.83 3.05 -13.99
N ILE A 94 -1.91 3.68 -14.72
CA ILE A 94 -1.73 5.14 -14.75
C ILE A 94 -2.95 5.80 -15.38
N ILE A 95 -3.44 5.28 -16.51
CA ILE A 95 -4.66 5.75 -17.18
C ILE A 95 -5.86 5.66 -16.23
N THR A 96 -5.97 4.57 -15.48
CA THR A 96 -7.07 4.37 -14.52
C THR A 96 -7.02 5.39 -13.39
N ILE A 97 -5.84 5.65 -12.81
CA ILE A 97 -5.67 6.68 -11.78
C ILE A 97 -6.11 8.04 -12.32
N MET A 98 -5.62 8.44 -13.50
CA MET A 98 -5.95 9.73 -14.12
C MET A 98 -7.45 9.86 -14.46
N LEU A 99 -8.08 8.78 -14.93
CA LEU A 99 -9.51 8.77 -15.23
C LEU A 99 -10.36 8.93 -13.96
N MET A 100 -10.00 8.24 -12.89
CA MET A 100 -10.79 8.21 -11.66
C MET A 100 -10.57 9.46 -10.81
N THR A 101 -9.37 10.03 -10.83
CA THR A 101 -9.11 11.34 -10.24
C THR A 101 -9.85 12.44 -10.98
N LEU A 102 -9.99 12.34 -12.32
CA LEU A 102 -10.79 13.27 -13.10
C LEU A 102 -12.28 13.15 -12.74
N ILE A 103 -12.81 11.93 -12.59
CA ILE A 103 -14.21 11.73 -12.18
C ILE A 103 -14.47 12.29 -10.77
N ASP A 104 -13.57 12.05 -9.82
CA ASP A 104 -13.64 12.63 -8.47
C ASP A 104 -13.65 14.17 -8.53
N PHE A 105 -12.79 14.76 -9.36
CA PHE A 105 -12.76 16.21 -9.58
C PHE A 105 -14.06 16.75 -10.20
N LEU A 106 -14.68 16.02 -11.14
CA LEU A 106 -15.95 16.41 -11.77
C LEU A 106 -17.15 16.29 -10.81
N ILE A 107 -17.11 15.32 -9.89
CA ILE A 107 -18.14 15.11 -8.87
C ILE A 107 -18.04 16.17 -7.77
N GLY A 108 -16.83 16.63 -7.43
CA GLY A 108 -16.60 17.77 -6.54
C GLY A 108 -16.87 17.50 -5.06
N ILE A 109 -17.13 16.26 -4.66
CA ILE A 109 -17.36 15.87 -3.26
C ILE A 109 -16.02 15.78 -2.52
N GLY A 110 -15.98 16.21 -1.25
CA GLY A 110 -14.77 16.23 -0.41
C GLY A 110 -14.29 14.84 0.02
N THR A 111 -13.79 14.02 -0.91
CA THR A 111 -13.18 12.73 -0.60
C THR A 111 -11.85 12.89 0.14
N PRO A 112 -11.44 11.91 0.98
CA PRO A 112 -10.14 11.93 1.62
C PRO A 112 -9.03 11.78 0.56
N LYS A 113 -8.19 12.80 0.44
CA LYS A 113 -7.09 12.86 -0.54
C LYS A 113 -5.76 12.48 0.06
N LEU A 114 -4.79 12.20 -0.80
CA LEU A 114 -3.41 11.92 -0.40
C LEU A 114 -2.81 13.13 0.32
N TRP A 115 -2.56 12.96 1.62
CA TRP A 115 -1.86 13.97 2.42
C TRP A 115 -0.35 13.81 2.24
N VAL A 116 0.29 14.84 1.69
CA VAL A 116 1.74 14.93 1.55
C VAL A 116 2.18 16.25 2.18
N PRO A 117 3.15 16.25 3.11
CA PRO A 117 3.64 17.49 3.70
C PRO A 117 4.39 18.31 2.62
N GLU A 118 4.12 19.61 2.58
CA GLU A 118 4.76 20.54 1.63
C GLU A 118 6.24 20.80 1.95
N GLU A 119 6.65 20.53 3.19
CA GLU A 119 8.01 20.78 3.68
C GLU A 119 8.59 19.53 4.36
N LEU A 120 9.87 19.27 4.08
CA LEU A 120 10.64 18.24 4.77
C LEU A 120 11.03 18.73 6.17
N LYS A 121 10.23 18.37 7.17
CA LYS A 121 10.47 18.68 8.58
C LYS A 121 10.80 17.41 9.37
N PRO A 122 11.69 17.49 10.38
CA PRO A 122 11.90 16.39 11.32
C PRO A 122 10.61 16.12 12.12
N THR A 123 10.45 14.88 12.60
CA THR A 123 9.25 14.42 13.32
C THR A 123 8.90 15.25 14.56
N SER A 124 9.89 15.91 15.16
CA SER A 124 9.69 16.83 16.28
C SER A 124 10.43 18.16 16.00
N PRO A 125 9.84 19.32 16.33
CA PRO A 125 10.48 20.63 16.15
C PRO A 125 11.73 20.79 17.03
N THR A 126 11.88 20.01 18.11
CA THR A 126 13.03 20.06 19.02
C THR A 126 14.19 19.17 18.60
N ARG A 127 14.03 18.36 17.54
CA ARG A 127 15.00 17.35 17.11
C ARG A 127 15.70 17.76 15.82
N GLY A 128 17.04 17.71 15.82
CA GLY A 128 17.86 17.82 14.61
C GLY A 128 17.87 16.53 13.77
N TRP A 129 18.37 16.61 12.54
CA TRP A 129 18.45 15.47 11.60
C TRP A 129 19.40 14.35 12.04
N ILE A 130 20.38 14.64 12.90
CA ILE A 130 21.32 13.66 13.43
C ILE A 130 21.01 13.44 14.91
N ILE A 131 20.82 12.19 15.31
CA ILE A 131 20.58 11.86 16.72
C ILE A 131 21.93 11.76 17.45
N PRO A 132 22.16 12.50 18.55
CA PRO A 132 23.33 12.29 19.38
C PRO A 132 23.24 10.92 20.09
N PRO A 133 24.31 10.10 20.07
CA PRO A 133 24.27 8.70 20.50
C PRO A 133 23.91 8.49 21.98
N PHE A 134 24.11 9.50 22.84
CA PHE A 134 23.84 9.44 24.27
C PHE A 134 23.19 10.75 24.75
N ASN A 135 21.91 10.94 24.41
CA ASN A 135 21.14 12.10 24.82
C ASN A 135 20.64 11.98 26.29
N GLY A 136 21.54 11.84 27.25
CA GLY A 136 21.21 11.74 28.68
C GLY A 136 20.72 10.36 29.16
N ASN A 137 20.79 9.31 28.32
CA ASN A 137 20.37 7.96 28.67
C ASN A 137 21.44 7.23 29.52
N PRO A 138 21.09 6.42 30.55
CA PRO A 138 22.08 5.71 31.34
C PRO A 138 22.77 4.62 30.52
N TRP A 139 24.05 4.37 30.78
CA TRP A 139 24.89 3.47 29.97
C TRP A 139 24.35 2.02 29.84
N TRP A 140 23.58 1.54 30.83
CA TRP A 140 22.94 0.22 30.81
C TRP A 140 21.95 0.02 29.65
N THR A 141 21.35 1.11 29.11
CA THR A 141 20.40 1.01 28.00
C THR A 141 21.04 0.52 26.71
N SER A 142 22.33 0.80 26.50
CA SER A 142 23.09 0.31 25.35
C SER A 142 23.22 -1.22 25.38
N LEU A 143 23.45 -1.79 26.57
CA LEU A 143 23.55 -3.23 26.75
C LEU A 143 22.18 -3.92 26.59
N LEU A 144 21.12 -3.28 27.08
CA LEU A 144 19.74 -3.77 26.89
C LEU A 144 19.30 -3.71 25.42
N ALA A 145 19.73 -2.70 24.67
CA ALA A 145 19.40 -2.51 23.24
C ALA A 145 20.01 -3.59 22.32
N PHE A 146 21.02 -4.33 22.78
CA PHE A 146 21.60 -5.45 22.03
C PHE A 146 20.57 -6.55 21.75
N LEU A 147 19.70 -6.87 22.71
CA LEU A 147 18.70 -7.93 22.58
C LEU A 147 17.65 -7.64 21.48
N PRO A 148 16.96 -6.48 21.44
CA PRO A 148 16.05 -6.15 20.35
C PRO A 148 16.80 -5.94 19.01
N ALA A 149 18.04 -5.44 19.03
CA ALA A 149 18.84 -5.29 17.81
C ALA A 149 19.16 -6.65 17.17
N LEU A 150 19.48 -7.67 17.98
CA LEU A 150 19.69 -9.04 17.49
C LEU A 150 18.41 -9.61 16.86
N LEU A 151 17.26 -9.44 17.51
CA LEU A 151 15.97 -9.87 16.96
C LEU A 151 15.67 -9.18 15.62
N ALA A 152 15.87 -7.86 15.55
CA ALA A 152 15.64 -7.10 14.33
C ALA A 152 16.59 -7.50 13.19
N CYS A 153 17.86 -7.79 13.50
CA CYS A 153 18.83 -8.30 12.53
C CYS A 153 18.35 -9.61 11.90
N ILE A 154 17.82 -10.53 12.71
CA ILE A 154 17.26 -11.81 12.21
C ILE A 154 16.05 -11.55 11.31
N LEU A 155 15.12 -10.67 11.71
CA LEU A 155 13.92 -10.35 10.92
C LEU A 155 14.29 -9.74 9.56
N ILE A 156 15.19 -8.75 9.55
CA ILE A 156 15.65 -8.09 8.32
C ILE A 156 16.39 -9.07 7.43
N PHE A 157 17.27 -9.90 7.99
CA PHE A 157 17.97 -10.93 7.23
C PHE A 157 17.00 -11.92 6.59
N MET A 158 16.03 -12.43 7.35
CA MET A 158 15.03 -13.37 6.83
C MET A 158 14.20 -12.75 5.72
N ASP A 159 13.73 -11.52 5.88
CA ASP A 159 12.90 -10.84 4.88
C ASP A 159 13.70 -10.53 3.59
N GLN A 160 14.95 -10.07 3.72
CA GLN A 160 15.82 -9.84 2.56
C GLN A 160 16.15 -11.14 1.79
N GLN A 161 16.38 -12.25 2.51
CA GLN A 161 16.66 -13.53 1.84
C GLN A 161 15.42 -14.12 1.17
N ILE A 162 14.24 -14.02 1.81
CA ILE A 162 12.99 -14.49 1.22
C ILE A 162 12.66 -13.68 -0.04
N THR A 163 12.73 -12.35 0.03
CA THR A 163 12.45 -11.45 -1.10
C THR A 163 13.38 -11.71 -2.28
N SER A 164 14.69 -11.79 -2.04
CA SER A 164 15.69 -12.01 -3.08
C SER A 164 15.57 -13.38 -3.76
N VAL A 165 15.23 -14.45 -3.03
CA VAL A 165 14.99 -15.79 -3.60
C VAL A 165 13.72 -15.80 -4.46
N ILE A 166 12.66 -15.12 -4.04
CA ILE A 166 11.42 -15.03 -4.81
C ILE A 166 11.65 -14.34 -6.17
N ILE A 167 12.39 -13.23 -6.17
CA ILE A 167 12.70 -12.47 -7.39
C ILE A 167 13.63 -13.28 -8.31
N ASN A 168 14.63 -13.94 -7.74
CA ASN A 168 15.61 -14.74 -8.49
C ASN A 168 15.12 -16.15 -8.89
N ARG A 169 13.81 -16.38 -8.84
CA ARG A 169 13.22 -17.66 -9.23
C ARG A 169 13.51 -17.96 -10.71
N LYS A 170 13.93 -19.20 -11.01
CA LYS A 170 14.26 -19.67 -12.37
C LYS A 170 13.15 -19.44 -13.40
N GLU A 171 11.89 -19.38 -12.95
CA GLU A 171 10.73 -19.08 -13.77
C GLU A 171 10.80 -17.71 -14.47
N HIS A 172 11.48 -16.72 -13.86
CA HIS A 172 11.63 -15.38 -14.45
C HIS A 172 12.73 -15.29 -15.52
N ARG A 173 13.53 -16.36 -15.73
CA ARG A 173 14.60 -16.43 -16.75
C ARG A 173 15.52 -15.19 -16.76
N LEU A 174 15.94 -14.74 -15.57
CA LEU A 174 16.91 -13.66 -15.42
C LEU A 174 18.26 -14.08 -16.01
N LYS A 175 18.94 -13.16 -16.69
CA LYS A 175 20.23 -13.41 -17.37
C LYS A 175 21.41 -13.10 -16.47
N LYS A 176 21.28 -12.09 -15.60
CA LYS A 176 22.33 -11.76 -14.61
C LYS A 176 22.16 -12.64 -13.37
N GLY A 177 23.29 -13.05 -12.78
CA GLY A 177 23.30 -13.83 -11.54
C GLY A 177 22.76 -13.05 -10.35
N GLY A 178 22.30 -13.78 -9.31
CA GLY A 178 21.80 -13.19 -8.07
C GLY A 178 22.93 -12.71 -7.15
N GLY A 179 22.82 -11.50 -6.62
CA GLY A 179 23.81 -10.85 -5.75
C GLY A 179 23.46 -10.85 -4.27
N TYR A 180 23.12 -12.01 -3.68
CA TYR A 180 22.59 -12.11 -2.30
C TYR A 180 23.49 -11.48 -1.23
N HIS A 181 24.81 -11.71 -1.30
CA HIS A 181 25.75 -11.17 -0.32
C HIS A 181 25.96 -9.66 -0.48
N LEU A 182 25.99 -9.18 -1.72
CA LEU A 182 26.16 -7.75 -2.02
C LEU A 182 24.94 -6.97 -1.55
N ASP A 183 23.74 -7.52 -1.75
CA ASP A 183 22.48 -6.93 -1.32
C ASP A 183 22.41 -6.78 0.21
N LEU A 184 22.79 -7.83 0.95
CA LEU A 184 22.87 -7.77 2.41
C LEU A 184 23.93 -6.77 2.92
N PHE A 185 25.07 -6.66 2.24
CA PHE A 185 26.11 -5.70 2.59
C PHE A 185 25.65 -4.25 2.40
N VAL A 186 25.01 -3.95 1.27
CA VAL A 186 24.44 -2.62 0.99
C VAL A 186 23.33 -2.28 1.99
N LEU A 187 22.44 -3.23 2.29
CA LEU A 187 21.39 -3.07 3.28
C LEU A 187 21.96 -2.73 4.67
N SER A 188 23.04 -3.41 5.07
CA SER A 188 23.71 -3.15 6.36
C SER A 188 24.26 -1.72 6.44
N ILE A 189 24.87 -1.21 5.37
CA ILE A 189 25.35 0.17 5.30
C ILE A 189 24.19 1.16 5.40
N LEU A 190 23.08 0.90 4.70
CA LEU A 190 21.89 1.76 4.74
C LEU A 190 21.24 1.79 6.14
N ILE A 191 21.20 0.67 6.85
CA ILE A 191 20.70 0.61 8.22
C ILE A 191 21.54 1.48 9.16
N VAL A 192 22.87 1.45 9.02
CA VAL A 192 23.76 2.31 9.82
C VAL A 192 23.48 3.79 9.55
N ILE A 193 23.37 4.19 8.28
CA ILE A 193 23.07 5.58 7.90
C ILE A 193 21.71 6.02 8.43
N ASN A 194 20.67 5.21 8.23
CA ASN A 194 19.31 5.51 8.71
C ASN A 194 19.24 5.54 10.24
N SER A 195 20.01 4.71 10.94
CA SER A 195 20.09 4.72 12.40
C SER A 195 20.69 6.04 12.93
N ILE A 196 21.75 6.56 12.29
CA ILE A 196 22.38 7.84 12.66
C ILE A 196 21.43 9.03 12.41
N MET A 197 20.69 8.99 11.30
CA MET A 197 19.68 10.01 10.96
C MET A 197 18.36 9.81 11.74
N GLY A 198 18.19 8.63 12.34
CA GLY A 198 16.96 8.16 12.98
C GLY A 198 15.75 8.15 12.06
N LEU A 199 15.98 7.73 10.83
CA LEU A 199 14.96 7.35 9.85
C LEU A 199 14.59 5.87 10.06
N PRO A 200 13.35 5.46 9.72
CA PRO A 200 12.97 4.06 9.79
C PRO A 200 13.86 3.19 8.89
N TRP A 201 14.10 1.95 9.31
CA TRP A 201 14.84 0.98 8.50
C TRP A 201 13.99 0.54 7.31
N PHE A 202 14.62 0.46 6.13
CA PHE A 202 13.98 -0.02 4.92
C PHE A 202 14.40 -1.46 4.63
N VAL A 203 13.44 -2.26 4.20
CA VAL A 203 13.64 -3.65 3.75
C VAL A 203 13.02 -3.82 2.36
N ALA A 204 13.51 -4.79 1.58
CA ALA A 204 12.97 -5.05 0.25
C ALA A 204 11.50 -5.50 0.31
N ALA A 205 10.63 -4.78 -0.40
CA ALA A 205 9.20 -5.09 -0.42
C ALA A 205 8.85 -6.14 -1.49
N THR A 206 8.50 -7.35 -1.07
CA THR A 206 8.17 -8.50 -1.96
C THR A 206 7.17 -8.16 -3.07
N VAL A 207 5.98 -7.65 -2.71
CA VAL A 207 4.87 -7.40 -3.65
C VAL A 207 5.24 -6.33 -4.67
N LEU A 208 5.89 -5.26 -4.23
CA LEU A 208 6.31 -4.17 -5.11
C LEU A 208 7.38 -4.63 -6.10
N SER A 209 8.39 -5.39 -5.62
CA SER A 209 9.44 -5.93 -6.47
C SER A 209 8.90 -6.94 -7.50
N ILE A 210 7.95 -7.79 -7.12
CA ILE A 210 7.29 -8.72 -8.07
C ILE A 210 6.52 -7.94 -9.15
N ASN A 211 5.75 -6.93 -8.75
CA ASN A 211 4.99 -6.13 -9.71
C ASN A 211 5.91 -5.32 -10.64
N HIS A 212 7.03 -4.82 -10.14
CA HIS A 212 8.07 -4.19 -10.97
C HIS A 212 8.67 -5.18 -11.99
N VAL A 213 9.04 -6.39 -11.56
CA VAL A 213 9.53 -7.45 -12.47
C VAL A 213 8.48 -7.84 -13.51
N ASN A 214 7.21 -7.95 -13.10
CA ASN A 214 6.10 -8.26 -14.00
C ASN A 214 5.84 -7.16 -15.03
N SER A 215 6.11 -5.90 -14.69
CA SER A 215 6.03 -4.78 -15.65
C SER A 215 7.15 -4.80 -16.70
N LEU A 216 8.29 -5.41 -16.37
CA LEU A 216 9.48 -5.55 -17.23
C LEU A 216 9.51 -6.85 -18.04
N LYS A 217 8.47 -7.69 -17.91
CA LYS A 217 8.34 -8.96 -18.61
C LYS A 217 8.12 -8.72 -20.10
N ILE A 218 8.93 -9.39 -20.92
CA ILE A 218 8.82 -9.44 -22.37
C ILE A 218 8.06 -10.71 -22.75
N GLU A 219 7.03 -10.51 -23.54
CA GLU A 219 6.22 -11.57 -24.14
C GLU A 219 6.40 -11.56 -25.66
N SER A 220 6.25 -12.71 -26.31
CA SER A 220 6.50 -12.88 -27.74
C SER A 220 5.53 -12.08 -28.60
N GLU A 221 6.05 -11.35 -29.57
CA GLU A 221 5.27 -10.55 -30.53
C GLU A 221 4.56 -11.42 -31.60
N CYS A 222 5.01 -12.67 -31.80
CA CYS A 222 4.50 -13.59 -32.82
C CYS A 222 3.54 -14.64 -32.25
N ALA A 223 2.49 -14.23 -31.54
CA ALA A 223 1.39 -15.13 -31.21
C ALA A 223 0.29 -14.99 -32.27
N ALA A 224 -0.13 -16.10 -32.87
CA ALA A 224 -1.33 -16.11 -33.70
C ALA A 224 -2.54 -15.60 -32.87
N PRO A 225 -3.53 -14.91 -33.47
CA PRO A 225 -4.69 -14.42 -32.74
C PRO A 225 -5.40 -15.58 -32.02
N GLY A 226 -5.38 -15.58 -30.68
CA GLY A 226 -5.95 -16.62 -29.82
C GLY A 226 -4.93 -17.47 -29.04
N GLU A 227 -3.63 -17.40 -29.37
CA GLU A 227 -2.58 -18.09 -28.61
C GLU A 227 -2.08 -17.24 -27.43
N LYS A 228 -1.85 -17.87 -26.27
CA LYS A 228 -1.29 -17.17 -25.11
C LYS A 228 0.15 -16.75 -25.43
N PRO A 229 0.52 -15.48 -25.23
CA PRO A 229 1.83 -15.00 -25.64
C PRO A 229 2.92 -15.71 -24.83
N GLN A 230 3.96 -16.18 -25.52
CA GLN A 230 5.03 -16.95 -24.91
C GLN A 230 5.95 -16.01 -24.11
N PHE A 231 6.27 -16.39 -22.88
CA PHE A 231 7.21 -15.64 -22.07
C PHE A 231 8.65 -15.83 -22.56
N LEU A 232 9.28 -14.74 -23.03
CA LEU A 232 10.65 -14.74 -23.54
C LEU A 232 11.67 -14.49 -22.42
N GLY A 233 11.36 -13.58 -21.48
CA GLY A 233 12.21 -13.23 -20.34
C GLY A 233 11.88 -11.85 -19.76
N VAL A 234 12.72 -11.34 -18.86
CA VAL A 234 12.55 -10.01 -18.23
C VAL A 234 13.65 -9.07 -18.72
N ARG A 235 13.31 -7.81 -18.97
CA ARG A 235 14.29 -6.75 -19.26
C ARG A 235 14.88 -6.23 -17.96
N GLU A 236 16.15 -6.54 -17.72
CA GLU A 236 16.86 -6.06 -16.53
C GLU A 236 17.37 -4.63 -16.74
N ASN A 237 16.72 -3.64 -16.09
CA ASN A 237 17.12 -2.24 -16.16
C ASN A 237 17.45 -1.69 -14.77
N ARG A 238 18.57 -0.95 -14.66
CA ARG A 238 18.97 -0.22 -13.44
C ARG A 238 18.32 1.16 -13.34
N VAL A 239 17.99 1.77 -14.48
CA VAL A 239 17.50 3.15 -14.57
C VAL A 239 16.09 3.29 -13.98
N THR A 240 15.22 2.30 -14.17
CA THR A 240 13.83 2.38 -13.65
C THR A 240 13.79 2.57 -12.14
N HIS A 241 14.60 1.80 -11.40
CA HIS A 241 14.61 1.87 -9.94
C HIS A 241 15.24 3.18 -9.42
N LEU A 242 16.28 3.67 -10.10
CA LEU A 242 16.89 4.97 -9.81
C LEU A 242 15.87 6.09 -10.04
N LEU A 243 15.14 6.06 -11.15
CA LEU A 243 14.10 7.05 -11.45
C LEU A 243 12.95 7.01 -10.44
N ILE A 244 12.50 5.83 -10.00
CA ILE A 244 11.45 5.72 -8.99
C ILE A 244 11.89 6.41 -7.68
N PHE A 245 13.09 6.12 -7.18
CA PHE A 245 13.60 6.78 -5.98
C PHE A 245 13.83 8.28 -6.15
N LEU A 246 14.29 8.69 -7.33
CA LEU A 246 14.43 10.10 -7.68
C LEU A 246 13.06 10.81 -7.65
N PHE A 247 12.03 10.23 -8.24
CA PHE A 247 10.68 10.80 -8.23
C PHE A 247 10.03 10.80 -6.84
N ILE A 248 10.32 9.81 -5.99
CA ILE A 248 9.91 9.85 -4.57
C ILE A 248 10.59 11.03 -3.88
N GLY A 249 11.88 11.27 -4.11
CA GLY A 249 12.59 12.44 -3.58
C GLY A 249 12.04 13.78 -4.09
N LEU A 250 11.69 13.85 -5.38
CA LEU A 250 11.06 15.04 -5.97
C LEU A 250 9.57 15.20 -5.66
N SER A 251 8.94 14.23 -4.99
CA SER A 251 7.49 14.24 -4.74
C SER A 251 7.04 15.47 -3.93
N VAL A 252 7.90 15.99 -3.05
CA VAL A 252 7.65 17.21 -2.25
C VAL A 252 7.40 18.43 -3.15
N PHE A 253 8.13 18.54 -4.28
CA PHE A 253 7.92 19.62 -5.25
C PHE A 253 6.61 19.43 -6.05
N MET A 254 6.17 18.18 -6.21
CA MET A 254 4.95 17.80 -6.94
C MET A 254 3.72 17.62 -6.01
N THR A 255 3.82 18.04 -4.75
CA THR A 255 2.72 18.00 -3.76
C THR A 255 1.36 18.49 -4.28
N PRO A 256 1.24 19.64 -5.00
CA PRO A 256 -0.08 20.11 -5.45
C PRO A 256 -0.73 19.23 -6.53
N LEU A 257 0.06 18.40 -7.22
CA LEU A 257 -0.46 17.43 -8.18
C LEU A 257 -0.86 16.13 -7.48
N LEU A 258 -0.04 15.66 -6.54
CA LEU A 258 -0.26 14.42 -5.79
C LEU A 258 -1.42 14.53 -4.80
N SER A 259 -1.64 15.70 -4.21
CA SER A 259 -2.74 15.96 -3.25
C SER A 259 -4.13 15.93 -3.89
N ARG A 260 -4.23 15.85 -5.23
CA ARG A 260 -5.50 15.69 -5.93
C ARG A 260 -5.95 14.24 -6.03
N ILE A 261 -5.12 13.28 -5.63
CA ILE A 261 -5.43 11.86 -5.76
C ILE A 261 -6.26 11.40 -4.55
N PRO A 262 -7.51 10.91 -4.75
CA PRO A 262 -8.32 10.41 -3.65
C PRO A 262 -7.80 9.05 -3.17
N MET A 263 -7.87 8.80 -1.85
CA MET A 263 -7.37 7.58 -1.22
C MET A 263 -8.10 6.32 -1.71
N GLY A 264 -9.42 6.43 -1.97
CA GLY A 264 -10.21 5.31 -2.51
C GLY A 264 -9.64 4.73 -3.80
N VAL A 265 -9.10 5.58 -4.68
CA VAL A 265 -8.47 5.16 -5.94
C VAL A 265 -7.18 4.40 -5.68
N LEU A 266 -6.35 4.89 -4.75
CA LEU A 266 -5.08 4.27 -4.41
C LEU A 266 -5.29 2.87 -3.80
N TYR A 267 -6.30 2.70 -2.96
CA TYR A 267 -6.68 1.38 -2.42
C TYR A 267 -7.10 0.39 -3.51
N GLY A 268 -7.84 0.84 -4.53
CA GLY A 268 -8.23 -0.03 -5.65
C GLY A 268 -7.03 -0.47 -6.49
N VAL A 269 -6.05 0.42 -6.69
CA VAL A 269 -4.77 0.08 -7.33
C VAL A 269 -3.95 -0.89 -6.47
N PHE A 270 -3.91 -0.70 -5.14
CA PHE A 270 -3.26 -1.65 -4.23
C PHE A 270 -3.91 -3.04 -4.28
N MET A 271 -5.25 -3.11 -4.34
CA MET A 271 -5.97 -4.37 -4.51
C MET A 271 -5.61 -5.06 -5.83
N TYR A 272 -5.56 -4.30 -6.94
CA TYR A 272 -5.11 -4.82 -8.23
C TYR A 272 -3.68 -5.38 -8.14
N MET A 273 -2.74 -4.61 -7.60
CA MET A 273 -1.33 -5.03 -7.43
C MET A 273 -1.18 -6.27 -6.52
N GLY A 274 -2.04 -6.41 -5.52
CA GLY A 274 -2.09 -7.59 -4.66
C GLY A 274 -2.52 -8.84 -5.43
N ILE A 275 -3.60 -8.75 -6.21
CA ILE A 275 -4.11 -9.87 -7.01
C ILE A 275 -3.13 -10.27 -8.12
N THR A 276 -2.48 -9.31 -8.80
CA THR A 276 -1.47 -9.62 -9.83
C THR A 276 -0.23 -10.26 -9.24
N ALA A 277 0.17 -9.91 -8.01
CA ALA A 277 1.30 -10.54 -7.34
C ALA A 277 1.00 -11.99 -6.92
N LEU A 278 -0.26 -12.34 -6.67
CA LEU A 278 -0.68 -13.73 -6.41
C LEU A 278 -0.65 -14.59 -7.67
N GLN A 279 -0.85 -13.99 -8.85
CA GLN A 279 -0.79 -14.69 -10.13
C GLN A 279 0.66 -15.11 -10.44
N GLY A 280 0.89 -16.42 -10.56
CA GLY A 280 2.23 -17.01 -10.77
C GLY A 280 2.89 -17.57 -9.51
N ILE A 281 2.20 -17.53 -8.36
CA ILE A 281 2.56 -18.33 -7.19
C ILE A 281 1.94 -19.72 -7.33
N GLN A 282 2.78 -20.77 -7.37
CA GLN A 282 2.33 -22.15 -7.52
C GLN A 282 1.34 -22.58 -6.42
N PHE A 283 1.49 -22.04 -5.21
CA PHE A 283 0.56 -22.27 -4.11
C PHE A 283 -0.84 -21.76 -4.44
N PHE A 284 -0.98 -20.53 -4.93
CA PHE A 284 -2.28 -19.96 -5.30
C PHE A 284 -2.92 -20.70 -6.49
N GLU A 285 -2.12 -21.09 -7.49
CA GLU A 285 -2.60 -21.93 -8.59
C GLU A 285 -3.13 -23.29 -8.09
N ARG A 286 -2.50 -23.88 -7.07
CA ARG A 286 -2.96 -25.13 -6.45
C ARG A 286 -4.22 -24.95 -5.62
N ILE A 287 -4.41 -23.81 -4.94
CA ILE A 287 -5.69 -23.47 -4.29
C ILE A 287 -6.79 -23.42 -5.34
N LEU A 288 -6.55 -22.72 -6.46
CA LEU A 288 -7.51 -22.61 -7.55
C LEU A 288 -7.89 -23.98 -8.14
N LEU A 289 -6.92 -24.92 -8.23
CA LEU A 289 -7.18 -26.28 -8.70
C LEU A 289 -8.16 -27.08 -7.83
N ILE A 290 -8.34 -26.75 -6.55
CA ILE A 290 -9.37 -27.38 -5.70
C ILE A 290 -10.77 -27.00 -6.16
N PHE A 291 -10.93 -25.76 -6.63
CA PHE A 291 -12.22 -25.22 -7.08
C PHE A 291 -12.52 -25.54 -8.55
N ILE A 292 -11.52 -25.98 -9.32
CA ILE A 292 -11.71 -26.37 -10.73
C ILE A 292 -12.17 -27.84 -10.79
N PRO A 293 -13.34 -28.14 -11.39
CA PRO A 293 -13.76 -29.52 -11.60
C PRO A 293 -12.79 -30.25 -12.53
N ALA A 294 -12.53 -31.54 -12.25
CA ALA A 294 -11.51 -32.35 -12.93
C ALA A 294 -11.59 -32.35 -14.47
N LYS A 295 -12.78 -32.13 -15.04
CA LYS A 295 -13.00 -32.04 -16.50
C LYS A 295 -12.35 -30.82 -17.16
N TYR A 296 -12.22 -29.71 -16.44
CA TYR A 296 -11.69 -28.44 -16.97
C TYR A 296 -10.26 -28.17 -16.49
N GLN A 297 -9.58 -29.19 -15.98
CA GLN A 297 -8.25 -29.03 -15.41
C GLN A 297 -7.21 -28.80 -16.51
N PRO A 298 -6.36 -27.76 -16.40
CA PRO A 298 -5.35 -27.48 -17.42
C PRO A 298 -4.25 -28.57 -17.45
N ASP A 299 -3.76 -28.91 -18.64
CA ASP A 299 -2.67 -29.88 -18.84
C ASP A 299 -1.32 -29.34 -18.34
N ARG A 300 -1.09 -29.45 -17.03
CA ARG A 300 0.19 -29.08 -16.40
C ARG A 300 1.06 -30.33 -16.18
N ALA A 301 2.37 -30.21 -16.41
CA ALA A 301 3.32 -31.33 -16.30
C ALA A 301 3.35 -32.02 -14.94
N PHE A 302 2.94 -31.33 -13.85
CA PHE A 302 2.88 -31.92 -12.50
C PHE A 302 1.65 -32.80 -12.27
N LEU A 303 0.53 -32.55 -12.97
CA LEU A 303 -0.71 -33.34 -12.84
C LEU A 303 -0.59 -34.73 -13.47
N ARG A 304 0.36 -34.90 -14.40
CA ARG A 304 0.66 -36.19 -15.02
C ARG A 304 1.43 -37.15 -14.11
N LYS A 305 2.09 -36.64 -13.07
CA LYS A 305 3.02 -37.41 -12.23
C LYS A 305 2.44 -37.86 -10.88
N ILE A 306 1.40 -37.18 -10.38
CA ILE A 306 0.92 -37.37 -9.00
C ILE A 306 -0.62 -37.46 -9.00
N PRO A 307 -1.23 -38.44 -8.30
CA PRO A 307 -2.68 -38.51 -8.15
C PRO A 307 -3.24 -37.33 -7.36
N LEU A 308 -4.38 -36.79 -7.82
CA LEU A 308 -5.03 -35.58 -7.29
C LEU A 308 -5.28 -35.62 -5.78
N LYS A 309 -5.69 -36.77 -5.22
CA LYS A 309 -5.95 -36.93 -3.78
C LYS A 309 -4.75 -36.60 -2.91
N ARG A 310 -3.53 -36.94 -3.35
CA ARG A 310 -2.28 -36.66 -2.61
C ARG A 310 -1.89 -35.18 -2.70
N ILE A 311 -2.20 -34.54 -3.82
CA ILE A 311 -2.01 -33.09 -4.00
C ILE A 311 -2.92 -32.33 -3.04
N HIS A 312 -4.20 -32.71 -2.94
CA HIS A 312 -5.15 -32.06 -2.03
C HIS A 312 -4.76 -32.20 -0.55
N PHE A 313 -4.27 -33.38 -0.14
CA PHE A 313 -3.84 -33.61 1.25
C PHE A 313 -2.63 -32.74 1.63
N ILE A 314 -1.53 -32.82 0.87
CA ILE A 314 -0.31 -32.01 1.12
C ILE A 314 -0.63 -30.51 1.07
N HIS A 315 -1.57 -30.14 0.23
CA HIS A 315 -2.00 -28.76 0.09
C HIS A 315 -2.84 -28.27 1.27
N CYS A 316 -3.74 -29.10 1.79
CA CYS A 316 -4.54 -28.78 2.98
C CYS A 316 -3.64 -28.51 4.20
N ASP A 317 -2.59 -29.33 4.37
CA ASP A 317 -1.57 -29.12 5.40
C ASP A 317 -0.84 -27.79 5.19
N SER A 318 -0.41 -27.50 3.96
CA SER A 318 0.29 -26.24 3.64
C SER A 318 -0.59 -25.00 3.86
N THR A 319 -1.87 -25.06 3.51
CA THR A 319 -2.84 -23.99 3.77
C THR A 319 -3.09 -23.82 5.26
N SER A 320 -3.16 -24.91 6.02
CA SER A 320 -3.34 -24.88 7.48
C SER A 320 -2.14 -24.22 8.16
N VAL A 321 -0.92 -24.56 7.76
CA VAL A 321 0.31 -23.91 8.26
C VAL A 321 0.33 -22.42 7.93
N SER A 322 -0.03 -22.05 6.69
CA SER A 322 -0.10 -20.64 6.30
C SER A 322 -1.16 -19.87 7.09
N TRP A 323 -2.33 -20.48 7.33
CA TRP A 323 -3.41 -19.85 8.09
C TRP A 323 -3.07 -19.74 9.58
N SER A 324 -2.37 -20.73 10.13
CA SER A 324 -1.85 -20.70 11.50
C SER A 324 -0.80 -19.60 11.67
N ALA A 325 0.08 -19.42 10.68
CA ALA A 325 1.05 -18.32 10.66
C ALA A 325 0.36 -16.95 10.54
N LEU A 326 -0.74 -16.85 9.78
CA LEU A 326 -1.57 -15.65 9.69
C LEU A 326 -2.34 -15.37 10.99
N GLY A 327 -2.90 -16.40 11.63
CA GLY A 327 -3.60 -16.27 12.91
C GLY A 327 -2.69 -15.90 14.08
N GLY A 328 -1.41 -16.30 14.03
CA GLY A 328 -0.37 -15.85 14.95
C GLY A 328 0.10 -14.42 14.72
N LYS A 329 -0.07 -13.88 13.50
CA LYS A 329 0.02 -12.45 13.24
C LYS A 329 -1.29 -11.80 13.69
N LYS A 330 -1.46 -11.60 14.99
CA LYS A 330 -2.19 -10.41 15.44
C LYS A 330 -1.48 -9.26 14.73
N PHE A 331 -2.11 -8.68 13.72
CA PHE A 331 -1.69 -7.38 13.21
C PHE A 331 -1.49 -6.54 14.47
N PRO A 332 -0.27 -6.05 14.76
CA PRO A 332 -0.15 -5.07 15.82
C PRO A 332 -1.08 -3.95 15.39
N SER A 333 -2.16 -3.78 16.13
CA SER A 333 -3.03 -2.61 16.06
C SER A 333 -2.27 -1.31 16.41
N ASN A 334 -0.96 -1.39 16.63
CA ASN A 334 -0.01 -0.34 16.99
C ASN A 334 1.19 -0.26 16.02
N LEU A 335 1.11 -0.78 14.79
CA LEU A 335 1.87 -0.16 13.70
C LEU A 335 0.96 0.91 13.13
N ASP A 336 1.12 2.13 13.64
CA ASP A 336 0.38 3.31 13.26
C ASP A 336 0.28 3.44 11.73
N PHE A 337 -0.86 3.01 11.18
CA PHE A 337 -1.60 3.93 10.33
C PHE A 337 -1.83 5.15 11.21
N ILE A 338 -0.97 6.16 11.06
CA ILE A 338 -1.02 7.44 11.77
C ILE A 338 -2.50 7.82 11.95
N PRO A 339 -3.06 7.68 13.15
CA PRO A 339 -4.31 8.33 13.45
C PRO A 339 -3.96 9.81 13.52
N PHE A 340 -4.43 10.58 12.54
CA PHE A 340 -4.63 12.01 12.74
C PHE A 340 -5.74 12.15 13.78
N ASP A 341 -5.39 11.96 15.04
CA ASP A 341 -6.14 12.51 16.16
C ASP A 341 -5.18 13.48 16.86
N GLY A 342 -5.46 14.76 16.68
CA GLY A 342 -4.75 15.83 17.34
C GLY A 342 -5.17 15.86 18.79
N LYS A 343 -4.58 15.01 19.62
CA LYS A 343 -4.55 15.17 21.07
C LYS A 343 -3.37 14.46 21.67
N ASP A 344 -2.64 15.24 22.44
CA ASP A 344 -1.48 14.87 23.24
C ASP A 344 -1.75 13.60 24.06
N GLU A 345 -0.86 12.63 24.01
CA GLU A 345 -0.41 11.97 25.24
C GLU A 345 0.94 11.27 25.05
N ILE A 346 1.88 11.80 25.81
CA ILE A 346 3.22 11.31 26.12
C ILE A 346 3.08 9.96 26.83
N LEU A 347 3.81 8.91 26.41
CA LEU A 347 4.69 8.15 27.32
C LEU A 347 5.48 7.01 26.60
N CYS A 348 6.79 7.04 26.87
CA CYS A 348 7.79 5.96 26.88
C CYS A 348 8.19 5.22 25.60
#